data_AF-A0A919ACJ4-F1
#
_entry.id   AF-A0A919ACJ4-F1
#
_cell.length_a   1.000
_cell.length_b   1.000
_cell.length_c   1.000
_cell.angle_alpha   90.00
_cell.angle_beta   90.00
_cell.angle_gamma   90.00
#
_symmetry.space_group_name_H-M   'P 1'
#
loop_
_entity.id
_entity.type
_entity.pdbx_description
1 polymer ?
#
loop_
_entity_poly.entity_id
_entity_poly.type
_entity_poly.pdbx_seq_one_letter_code
_entity_poly.pdbx_strand_id
1 'polypeptide(L)'
;MRELHLPQRAAAVATHCGPHDDIDLTYAAVGSFAARNGLRSDDLVEEVYLVGPRDTDQPDRRRTLVAWLLAPDSARPSAQRITASLL
;
A
#
# COMPACT_ATOMS: atom_id res chain seq x y z
N MET A 1 -15.37 10.45 6.05
CA MET A 1 -14.74 9.76 4.90
C MET A 1 -13.83 10.78 4.20
N ARG A 2 -12.64 10.37 3.72
CA ARG A 2 -11.66 11.27 3.09
C ARG A 2 -11.16 10.65 1.79
N GLU A 3 -10.93 11.48 0.78
CA GLU A 3 -10.34 11.09 -0.49
C GLU A 3 -8.82 10.88 -0.36
N LEU A 4 -8.30 9.80 -0.95
CA LEU A 4 -6.89 9.45 -1.01
C LEU A 4 -6.54 9.16 -2.47
N HIS A 5 -5.62 9.95 -3.04
CA HIS A 5 -5.11 9.72 -4.38
C HIS A 5 -3.84 8.89 -4.29
N LEU A 6 -3.88 7.70 -4.88
CA LEU A 6 -2.70 6.87 -5.05
C LEU A 6 -2.24 6.97 -6.52
N PRO A 7 -0.93 6.89 -6.80
CA PRO A 7 -0.46 6.78 -8.17
C PRO A 7 -1.11 5.57 -8.86
N GLN A 8 -1.26 5.61 -10.19
CA GLN A 8 -1.79 4.50 -11.00
C GLN A 8 -0.76 3.35 -11.10
N ARG A 9 -0.28 2.89 -9.95
CA ARG A 9 0.72 1.84 -9.76
C ARG A 9 0.19 0.83 -8.73
N ALA A 10 0.60 -0.42 -8.89
CA ALA A 10 0.30 -1.45 -7.90
C ALA A 10 1.25 -1.31 -6.70
N ALA A 11 0.78 -1.72 -5.52
CA ALA A 11 1.58 -1.76 -4.31
C ALA A 11 1.29 -3.04 -3.52
N ALA A 12 2.29 -3.58 -2.84
CA ALA A 12 2.08 -4.50 -1.73
C ALA A 12 1.82 -3.66 -0.47
N VAL A 13 0.74 -3.94 0.25
CA VAL A 13 0.30 -3.08 1.35
C VAL A 13 -0.07 -3.87 2.60
N ALA A 14 0.14 -3.25 3.76
CA ALA A 14 -0.39 -3.70 5.04
C ALA A 14 -0.75 -2.50 5.92
N THR A 15 -1.78 -2.63 6.76
CA THR A 15 -2.13 -1.61 7.75
C THR A 15 -1.54 -1.98 9.09
N HIS A 16 -0.59 -1.17 9.55
CA HIS A 16 -0.09 -1.19 10.91
C HIS A 16 -1.14 -0.60 11.87
N CYS A 17 -1.39 -1.30 12.97
CA CYS A 17 -2.37 -0.92 13.98
C CYS A 17 -1.67 -0.67 15.32
N GLY A 18 -1.76 0.55 15.83
CA GLY A 18 -1.18 0.91 17.13
C GLY A 18 0.03 1.84 17.04
N PRO A 19 0.85 1.89 18.10
CA PRO A 19 2.09 2.67 18.17
C PRO A 19 3.13 2.18 17.18
N HIS A 20 3.99 3.08 16.69
CA HIS A 20 5.03 2.76 15.69
C HIS A 20 6.24 2.00 16.21
N ASP A 21 6.22 1.54 17.46
CA ASP A 21 7.38 0.90 18.10
C ASP A 21 7.74 -0.44 17.42
N ASP A 22 6.78 -1.08 16.75
CA ASP A 22 6.91 -2.35 16.01
C ASP A 22 6.46 -2.24 14.54
N ILE A 23 6.44 -1.02 13.97
CA ILE A 23 6.07 -0.83 12.56
C ILE A 23 7.05 -1.53 11.59
N ASP A 24 8.30 -1.74 12.01
CA ASP A 24 9.30 -2.51 11.28
C ASP A 24 8.85 -3.95 10.97
N LEU A 25 8.07 -4.58 11.87
CA LEU A 25 7.44 -5.87 11.61
C LEU A 25 6.43 -5.80 10.46
N THR A 26 5.73 -4.67 10.34
CA THR A 26 4.80 -4.44 9.22
C THR A 26 5.57 -4.29 7.91
N TYR A 27 6.69 -3.55 7.91
CA TYR A 27 7.60 -3.48 6.76
C TYR A 27 8.11 -4.87 6.35
N ALA A 28 8.58 -5.66 7.31
CA ALA A 28 9.07 -7.01 7.06
C ALA A 28 7.96 -7.93 6.48
N ALA A 29 6.73 -7.80 6.98
CA ALA A 29 5.58 -8.56 6.46
C ALA A 29 5.25 -8.20 5.01
N VAL A 30 5.26 -6.90 4.66
CA VAL A 30 5.03 -6.43 3.28
C VAL A 30 6.13 -6.95 2.34
N GLY A 31 7.40 -6.82 2.74
CA GLY A 31 8.53 -7.33 1.95
C GLY A 31 8.51 -8.85 1.78
N SER A 32 8.19 -9.59 2.85
CA SER A 32 8.02 -11.05 2.80
C SER A 32 6.90 -11.45 1.84
N PHE A 33 5.77 -10.76 1.88
CA PHE A 33 4.68 -10.98 0.94
C PHE A 33 5.12 -10.72 -0.50
N ALA A 34 5.78 -9.59 -0.78
CA ALA A 34 6.24 -9.26 -2.13
C ALA A 34 7.20 -10.33 -2.67
N ALA A 35 8.21 -10.70 -1.88
CA ALA A 35 9.19 -11.73 -2.25
C ALA A 35 8.54 -13.09 -2.53
N ARG A 36 7.64 -13.54 -1.64
CA ARG A 36 6.92 -14.81 -1.79
C ARG A 36 6.05 -14.88 -3.04
N ASN A 37 5.60 -13.73 -3.54
CA ASN A 37 4.72 -13.64 -4.71
C ASN A 37 5.47 -13.19 -5.98
N GLY A 38 6.80 -13.09 -5.95
CA GLY A 38 7.60 -12.66 -7.10
C GLY A 38 7.34 -11.20 -7.53
N LEU A 39 6.83 -10.37 -6.62
CA LEU A 39 6.55 -8.96 -6.88
C LEU A 39 7.83 -8.15 -6.66
N ARG A 40 8.27 -7.42 -7.69
CA ARG A 40 9.41 -6.50 -7.55
C ARG A 40 8.92 -5.18 -6.97
N SER A 41 9.51 -4.75 -5.88
CA SER A 41 9.34 -3.39 -5.38
C SER A 41 10.12 -2.41 -6.24
N ASP A 42 9.58 -1.20 -6.38
CA ASP A 42 10.34 0.00 -6.70
C ASP A 42 11.11 0.44 -5.44
N ASP A 43 12.07 1.35 -5.57
CA ASP A 43 12.87 1.85 -4.44
C ASP A 43 12.09 2.79 -3.50
N LEU A 44 10.77 2.91 -3.70
CA LEU A 44 9.89 3.81 -2.97
C LEU A 44 8.90 3.04 -2.08
N VAL A 45 8.98 3.33 -0.79
CA VAL A 45 7.99 2.94 0.22
C VAL A 45 7.25 4.17 0.71
N GLU A 46 5.93 4.06 0.76
CA GLU A 46 5.03 5.12 1.20
C GLU A 46 4.34 4.74 2.52
N GLU A 47 4.22 5.71 3.43
CA GLU A 47 3.42 5.60 4.65
C GLU A 47 2.24 6.56 4.58
N VAL A 48 1.03 6.01 4.65
CA VAL A 48 -0.20 6.82 4.75
C VAL A 48 -0.77 6.70 6.15
N TYR A 49 -0.64 7.77 6.94
CA TYR A 49 -1.28 7.86 8.26
C TYR A 49 -2.80 8.05 8.08
N LEU A 50 -3.53 6.94 8.16
CA LEU A 50 -4.99 6.90 8.02
C LEU A 50 -5.67 7.48 9.27
N VAL A 51 -5.09 7.21 10.44
CA VAL A 51 -5.48 7.78 11.73
C VAL A 51 -4.20 8.07 12.50
N GLY A 52 -3.86 9.36 12.65
CA GLY A 52 -2.61 9.80 13.26
C GLY A 52 -2.82 10.56 14.58
N PRO A 53 -1.73 11.11 15.15
CA PRO A 53 -1.79 11.91 16.38
C PRO A 53 -2.67 13.16 16.28
N ARG A 54 -2.98 13.63 15.06
CA ARG A 54 -3.92 14.75 14.85
C ARG A 54 -5.39 14.32 14.93
N ASP A 55 -5.67 13.03 14.75
CA ASP A 55 -7.04 12.47 14.72
C ASP A 55 -7.42 11.83 16.06
N THR A 56 -6.44 11.32 16.81
CA THR A 56 -6.65 10.64 18.10
C THR A 56 -5.41 10.70 19.00
N ASP A 57 -5.63 10.99 20.27
CA ASP A 57 -4.60 10.89 21.31
C ASP A 57 -4.35 9.45 21.76
N GLN A 58 -5.26 8.52 21.46
CA GLN A 58 -5.13 7.11 21.84
C GLN A 58 -4.23 6.35 20.85
N PRO A 59 -3.02 5.91 21.24
CA PRO A 59 -2.06 5.29 20.32
C PRO A 59 -2.59 4.00 19.69
N ASP A 60 -3.32 3.17 20.43
CA ASP A 60 -3.88 1.89 19.95
C ASP A 60 -4.92 2.06 18.83
N ARG A 61 -5.47 3.28 18.69
CA ARG A 61 -6.42 3.62 17.62
C ARG A 61 -5.74 4.16 16.36
N ARG A 62 -4.43 4.40 16.38
CA ARG A 62 -3.69 4.90 15.22
C ARG A 62 -3.60 3.82 14.14
N ARG A 63 -3.61 4.25 12.88
CA ARG A 63 -3.58 3.38 11.70
C ARG A 63 -2.64 3.97 10.68
N THR A 64 -1.68 3.17 10.22
CA THR A 64 -0.71 3.55 9.19
C THR A 64 -0.73 2.49 8.10
N LEU A 65 -1.00 2.89 6.87
CA LEU A 65 -0.82 2.01 5.72
C LEU A 65 0.64 2.08 5.28
N VAL A 66 1.34 0.96 5.30
CA VAL A 66 2.65 0.80 4.67
C VAL A 66 2.43 0.27 3.25
N ALA A 67 2.98 0.94 2.25
CA ALA A 67 2.83 0.59 0.84
C ALA A 67 4.17 0.54 0.13
N TRP A 68 4.58 -0.66 -0.29
CA TRP A 68 5.73 -0.84 -1.17
C TRP A 68 5.24 -0.75 -2.61
N LEU A 69 5.62 0.32 -3.31
CA LEU A 69 5.25 0.45 -4.72
C LEU A 69 5.91 -0.67 -5.51
N LEU A 70 5.17 -1.26 -6.44
CA LEU A 70 5.71 -2.30 -7.31
C LEU A 70 6.25 -1.67 -8.59
N ALA A 71 7.29 -2.30 -9.15
CA ALA A 71 7.78 -1.93 -10.46
C ALA A 71 6.65 -2.09 -11.51
N PRO A 72 6.57 -1.20 -12.53
CA PRO A 72 5.45 -1.16 -13.48
C PRO A 72 5.11 -2.50 -14.16
N ASP A 73 6.11 -3.34 -14.39
CA ASP A 73 5.98 -4.63 -15.08
C ASP A 73 5.53 -5.79 -14.15
N SER A 74 5.46 -5.53 -12.84
CA SER A 74 5.00 -6.50 -11.83
C SER A 74 3.48 -6.45 -11.67
N ALA A 75 2.84 -5.38 -12.12
CA ALA A 75 1.40 -5.26 -12.13
C ALA A 75 0.85 -6.12 -13.27
N ARG A 76 0.13 -7.20 -12.94
CA ARG A 76 -0.67 -7.92 -13.93
C ARG A 76 -1.47 -6.90 -14.76
N PRO A 77 -1.52 -7.01 -16.10
CA PRO A 77 -2.31 -6.09 -16.91
C PRO A 77 -3.74 -6.07 -16.36
N SER A 78 -4.17 -4.92 -15.85
CA SER A 78 -5.59 -4.70 -15.59
C SER A 78 -6.31 -4.93 -16.91
N ALA A 79 -7.31 -5.81 -16.93
CA ALA A 79 -8.08 -6.11 -18.13
C ALA A 79 -8.59 -4.79 -18.74
N GLN A 80 -7.95 -4.35 -19.83
CA GLN A 80 -8.44 -3.21 -20.59
C GLN A 80 -9.85 -3.56 -21.05
N ARG A 81 -10.79 -2.72 -20.66
CA ARG A 81 -12.16 -2.76 -21.14
C ARG A 81 -12.11 -2.46 -22.64
N ILE A 82 -12.13 -3.52 -23.45
CA ILE A 82 -12.27 -3.43 -24.90
C ILE A 82 -13.64 -2.79 -25.13
N THR A 83 -13.64 -1.48 -25.41
CA THR A 83 -14.83 -0.85 -25.98
C THR A 83 -14.74 -1.13 -27.46
N ALA A 84 -15.31 -2.26 -27.87
CA ALA A 84 -15.58 -2.53 -29.27
C ALA A 84 -16.69 -1.58 -29.71
N SER A 85 -16.33 -0.43 -30.28
CA SER A 85 -17.24 0.29 -31.17
C SER A 85 -17.12 -0.36 -32.55
N LEU A 86 -17.97 -1.35 -32.79
CA LEU A 86 -18.30 -1.80 -34.14
C LEU A 86 -19.29 -0.80 -34.74
N LEU A 87 -18.88 -0.22 -35.87
CA LEU A 87 -19.63 0.48 -36.93
C LEU A 87 -20.60 1.61 -36.51
#